data_AF-A0A6I9Z2B6-F1
#
_entry.id   AF-A0A6I9Z2B6-F1
#
_cell.length_a   1.000
_cell.length_b   1.000
_cell.length_c   1.000
_cell.angle_alpha   90.00
_cell.angle_beta   90.00
_cell.angle_gamma   90.00
#
_symmetry.space_group_name_H-M   'P 1'
#
loop_
_entity.id
_entity.type
_entity.pdbx_description
1 polymer ?
#
loop_
_entity_poly.entity_id
_entity_poly.type
_entity_poly.pdbx_seq_one_letter_code
_entity_poly.pdbx_strand_id
1 'polypeptide(L)'
;MDCVCNPKLTSLFEEDGSIHWERSWKPKQKSDFPLFVRAAAAEIELTSYVLLALVTKEPSPSEEELTLAAAIVKWLTKQQNSRGGFASTQDTVVALQALSQYKTFNYSKDGIDTRAILSSEYGLLREFHVDRNNSLLLQCEDLLQGPGNYTAEVTGCIFMQAVLTYNVPLEQEEAPFRLEVHTIPETCIGNNVHITFDIAMNVR
;
A
#
# COMPACT_ATOMS: atom_id res chain seq x y z
N MET A 1 -16.23 -13.84 25.50
CA MET A 1 -16.82 -13.75 24.15
C MET A 1 -15.72 -14.15 23.21
N ASP A 2 -15.69 -15.42 22.86
CA ASP A 2 -14.65 -15.98 22.00
C ASP A 2 -14.95 -15.58 20.56
N CYS A 3 -14.11 -14.71 19.99
CA CYS A 3 -14.09 -14.47 18.56
C CYS A 3 -13.54 -15.74 17.89
N VAL A 4 -14.41 -16.73 17.66
CA VAL A 4 -14.09 -17.88 16.82
C VAL A 4 -14.06 -17.37 15.38
N CYS A 5 -12.87 -17.07 14.86
CA CYS A 5 -12.64 -16.93 13.43
C CYS A 5 -13.08 -18.23 12.76
N ASN A 6 -14.18 -18.18 11.99
CA ASN A 6 -14.69 -19.33 11.27
C ASN A 6 -13.63 -19.80 10.24
N PRO A 7 -13.00 -20.98 10.41
CA PRO A 7 -11.82 -21.38 9.65
C PRO A 7 -12.11 -21.70 8.17
N LYS A 8 -13.35 -21.55 7.70
CA LYS A 8 -13.80 -21.93 6.35
C LYS A 8 -13.81 -20.80 5.31
N LEU A 9 -13.46 -19.56 5.67
CA LEU A 9 -13.65 -18.40 4.77
C LEU A 9 -12.35 -17.69 4.35
N THR A 10 -11.22 -18.06 4.94
CA THR A 10 -9.93 -17.36 4.75
C THR A 10 -8.79 -18.34 4.63
N SER A 11 -7.89 -18.13 3.67
CA SER A 11 -6.68 -18.95 3.46
C SER A 11 -5.42 -18.16 3.80
N LEU A 12 -4.46 -18.82 4.44
CA LEU A 12 -3.13 -18.30 4.72
C LEU A 12 -2.24 -18.51 3.49
N PHE A 13 -1.51 -17.47 3.12
CA PHE A 13 -0.51 -17.49 2.05
C PHE A 13 0.85 -17.10 2.60
N GLU A 14 1.89 -17.75 2.09
CA GLU A 14 3.28 -17.47 2.41
C GLU A 14 4.06 -17.31 1.10
N GLU A 15 4.64 -16.13 0.92
CA GLU A 15 5.40 -15.77 -0.28
C GLU A 15 6.60 -14.90 0.12
N ASP A 16 7.80 -15.27 -0.32
CA ASP A 16 9.06 -14.56 -0.02
C ASP A 16 9.28 -14.25 1.48
N GLY A 17 8.88 -15.17 2.37
CA GLY A 17 8.96 -14.97 3.83
C GLY A 17 8.03 -13.86 4.35
N SER A 18 6.98 -13.55 3.61
CA SER A 18 5.87 -12.69 4.05
C SER A 18 4.59 -13.51 4.12
N ILE A 19 3.73 -13.21 5.10
CA ILE A 19 2.52 -13.99 5.40
C ILE A 19 1.30 -13.08 5.36
N HIS A 20 0.22 -13.54 4.73
CA HIS A 20 -1.04 -12.81 4.66
C HIS A 20 -2.25 -13.72 4.55
N TRP A 21 -3.43 -13.12 4.75
CA TRP A 21 -4.71 -13.81 4.62
C TRP A 21 -5.52 -13.21 3.49
N GLU A 22 -6.18 -14.09 2.74
CA GLU A 22 -7.13 -13.67 1.73
C GLU A 22 -8.45 -14.44 1.84
N ARG A 23 -9.50 -13.84 1.27
CA ARG A 23 -10.81 -14.46 1.16
C ARG A 23 -10.78 -15.54 0.07
N SER A 24 -11.41 -16.68 0.34
CA SER A 24 -11.46 -17.81 -0.60
C SER A 24 -12.22 -17.51 -1.90
N TRP A 25 -13.18 -16.59 -1.85
CA TRP A 25 -13.91 -16.08 -3.00
C TRP A 25 -13.31 -14.74 -3.44
N LYS A 26 -12.18 -14.77 -4.15
CA LYS A 26 -11.59 -13.58 -4.77
C LYS A 26 -11.75 -13.63 -6.31
N PRO A 27 -12.22 -12.54 -6.96
CA PRO A 27 -12.07 -12.40 -8.39
C PRO A 27 -10.57 -12.44 -8.74
N LYS A 28 -10.20 -13.14 -9.79
CA LYS A 28 -8.81 -13.12 -10.27
C LYS A 28 -8.53 -11.71 -10.81
N GLN A 29 -7.75 -10.93 -10.08
CA GLN A 29 -7.18 -9.70 -10.62
C GLN A 29 -6.22 -10.10 -11.74
N LYS A 30 -6.57 -9.75 -12.98
CA LYS A 30 -5.62 -9.72 -14.07
C LYS A 30 -5.03 -8.31 -14.08
N SER A 31 -3.72 -8.21 -13.93
CA SER A 31 -3.02 -6.97 -14.23
C SER A 31 -2.01 -7.26 -15.33
N ASP A 32 -2.02 -6.47 -16.38
CA ASP A 32 -0.98 -6.53 -17.42
C ASP A 32 0.39 -6.02 -16.92
N PHE A 33 0.43 -5.44 -15.72
CA PHE A 33 1.63 -4.93 -15.07
C PHE A 33 1.94 -5.73 -13.80
N PRO A 34 2.80 -6.75 -13.88
CA PRO A 34 3.05 -7.69 -12.77
C PRO A 34 3.86 -7.08 -11.61
N LEU A 35 4.36 -5.85 -11.72
CA LEU A 35 5.36 -5.34 -10.78
C LEU A 35 4.77 -4.88 -9.43
N PHE A 36 3.49 -4.52 -9.33
CA PHE A 36 2.89 -4.04 -8.07
C PHE A 36 1.38 -4.31 -7.99
N VAL A 37 0.98 -5.58 -7.90
CA VAL A 37 -0.41 -5.92 -7.58
C VAL A 37 -0.65 -5.65 -6.09
N ARG A 38 -1.41 -4.60 -5.79
CA ARG A 38 -1.86 -4.33 -4.42
C ARG A 38 -3.06 -5.19 -4.10
N ALA A 39 -3.07 -5.77 -2.91
CA ALA A 39 -4.21 -6.50 -2.39
C ALA A 39 -5.43 -5.57 -2.27
N ALA A 40 -6.63 -6.16 -2.38
CA ALA A 40 -7.85 -5.42 -2.12
C ALA A 40 -7.96 -5.05 -0.62
N ALA A 41 -8.76 -4.02 -0.33
CA ALA A 41 -8.86 -3.44 1.01
C ALA A 41 -9.25 -4.48 2.08
N ALA A 42 -10.11 -5.44 1.75
CA ALA A 42 -10.56 -6.45 2.71
C ALA A 42 -9.45 -7.41 3.15
N GLU A 43 -8.51 -7.73 2.27
CA GLU A 43 -7.36 -8.60 2.53
C GLU A 43 -6.33 -7.87 3.40
N ILE A 44 -6.13 -6.58 3.15
CA ILE A 44 -5.30 -5.69 3.98
C ILE A 44 -5.92 -5.57 5.38
N GLU A 45 -7.22 -5.29 5.46
CA GLU A 45 -7.95 -5.15 6.72
C GLU A 45 -7.93 -6.45 7.53
N LEU A 46 -8.25 -7.59 6.90
CA LEU A 46 -8.20 -8.91 7.54
C LEU A 46 -6.82 -9.22 8.10
N THR A 47 -5.79 -9.08 7.28
CA THR A 47 -4.40 -9.35 7.68
C THR A 47 -3.95 -8.40 8.80
N SER A 48 -4.42 -7.15 8.78
CA SER A 48 -4.15 -6.16 9.83
C SER A 48 -4.82 -6.52 11.16
N TYR A 49 -6.05 -7.02 11.15
CA TYR A 49 -6.69 -7.52 12.36
C TYR A 49 -5.98 -8.75 12.93
N VAL A 50 -5.48 -9.65 12.08
CA VAL A 50 -4.67 -10.79 12.54
C VAL A 50 -3.39 -10.31 13.21
N LEU A 51 -2.68 -9.35 12.62
CA LEU A 51 -1.52 -8.72 13.25
C LEU A 51 -1.89 -8.07 14.59
N LEU A 52 -2.97 -7.28 14.62
CA LEU A 52 -3.41 -6.59 15.82
C LEU A 52 -3.71 -7.59 16.94
N ALA A 53 -4.50 -8.63 16.66
CA ALA A 53 -4.82 -9.68 17.62
C ALA A 53 -3.56 -10.39 18.14
N LEU A 54 -2.58 -10.64 17.26
CA LEU A 54 -1.32 -11.27 17.63
C LEU A 54 -0.50 -10.39 18.58
N VAL A 55 -0.42 -9.08 18.35
CA VAL A 55 0.44 -8.16 19.12
C VAL A 55 -0.25 -7.59 20.37
N THR A 56 -1.58 -7.72 20.51
CA THR A 56 -2.32 -7.24 21.69
C THR A 56 -2.83 -8.36 22.60
N LYS A 57 -2.48 -9.62 22.34
CA LYS A 57 -2.91 -10.75 23.18
C LYS A 57 -2.22 -10.73 24.55
N GLU A 58 -2.89 -11.32 25.54
CA GLU A 58 -2.34 -11.59 26.86
C GLU A 58 -2.26 -13.10 27.13
N PRO A 59 -1.14 -13.62 27.68
CA PRO A 59 0.11 -12.91 27.98
C PRO A 59 0.84 -12.45 26.71
N SER A 60 1.84 -11.57 26.88
CA SER A 60 2.61 -10.99 25.77
C SER A 60 3.11 -12.05 24.77
N PRO A 61 3.27 -11.70 23.48
CA PRO A 61 3.68 -12.65 22.44
C PRO A 61 5.05 -13.28 22.70
N SER A 62 5.20 -14.56 22.32
CA SER A 62 6.48 -15.25 22.30
C SER A 62 7.39 -14.77 21.16
N GLU A 63 8.67 -15.14 21.17
CA GLU A 63 9.59 -14.80 20.07
C GLU A 63 9.16 -15.42 18.72
N GLU A 64 8.59 -16.63 18.75
CA GLU A 64 8.05 -17.29 17.55
C GLU A 64 6.88 -16.50 16.97
N GLU A 65 6.01 -15.98 17.84
CA GLU A 65 4.87 -15.16 17.44
C GLU A 65 5.29 -13.78 16.95
N LEU A 66 6.35 -13.19 17.53
CA LEU A 66 6.94 -11.95 17.01
C LEU A 66 7.60 -12.15 15.63
N THR A 67 8.15 -13.34 15.38
CA THR A 67 8.68 -13.72 14.06
C THR A 67 7.54 -13.83 13.04
N LEU A 68 6.42 -14.46 13.41
CA LEU A 68 5.21 -14.48 12.59
C LEU A 68 4.70 -13.05 12.34
N ALA A 69 4.63 -12.21 13.38
CA ALA A 69 4.22 -10.81 13.24
C ALA A 69 5.13 -10.05 12.26
N ALA A 70 6.46 -10.28 12.31
CA ALA A 70 7.41 -9.67 11.37
C ALA A 70 7.11 -10.07 9.91
N ALA A 71 6.76 -11.34 9.65
CA ALA A 71 6.37 -11.80 8.33
C ALA A 71 5.08 -11.13 7.82
N ILE A 72 4.12 -10.87 8.72
CA ILE A 72 2.88 -10.15 8.40
C ILE A 72 3.16 -8.67 8.10
N VAL A 73 3.99 -8.03 8.92
CA VAL A 73 4.42 -6.64 8.75
C VAL A 73 5.16 -6.45 7.43
N LYS A 74 6.02 -7.40 7.06
CA LYS A 74 6.69 -7.41 5.76
C LYS A 74 5.69 -7.40 4.61
N TRP A 75 4.61 -8.18 4.69
CA TRP A 75 3.57 -8.18 3.68
C TRP A 75 2.79 -6.85 3.64
N LEU A 76 2.30 -6.38 4.79
CA LEU A 76 1.54 -5.12 4.89
C LEU A 76 2.34 -3.93 4.35
N THR A 77 3.63 -3.88 4.66
CA THR A 77 4.52 -2.81 4.19
C THR A 77 4.62 -2.75 2.65
N LYS A 78 4.52 -3.90 1.96
CA LYS A 78 4.45 -3.95 0.48
C LYS A 78 3.12 -3.41 -0.08
N GLN A 79 2.05 -3.41 0.72
CA GLN A 79 0.71 -2.97 0.30
C GLN A 79 0.50 -1.45 0.42
N GLN A 80 1.44 -0.73 1.07
CA GLN A 80 1.33 0.71 1.24
C GLN A 80 1.36 1.44 -0.12
N ASN A 81 0.46 2.39 -0.31
CA ASN A 81 0.40 3.21 -1.51
C ASN A 81 1.43 4.36 -1.45
N SER A 82 1.64 5.03 -2.59
CA SER A 82 2.60 6.14 -2.73
C SER A 82 2.30 7.38 -1.89
N ARG A 83 1.12 7.44 -1.25
CA ARG A 83 0.68 8.55 -0.38
C ARG A 83 0.76 8.17 1.11
N GLY A 84 1.30 7.00 1.44
CA GLY A 84 1.47 6.53 2.82
C GLY A 84 0.24 5.83 3.42
N GLY A 85 -0.84 5.63 2.67
CA GLY A 85 -2.02 4.87 3.10
C GLY A 85 -2.13 3.50 2.45
N PHE A 86 -3.31 2.88 2.53
CA PHE A 86 -3.62 1.60 1.88
C PHE A 86 -4.72 1.76 0.81
N ALA A 87 -5.52 0.73 0.53
CA ALA A 87 -6.49 0.75 -0.57
C ALA A 87 -7.74 1.57 -0.25
N SER A 88 -8.12 1.70 1.03
CA SER A 88 -9.28 2.47 1.49
C SER A 88 -8.99 3.22 2.80
N THR A 89 -10.02 3.75 3.46
CA THR A 89 -9.88 4.40 4.77
C THR A 89 -9.82 3.39 5.92
N GLN A 90 -10.67 2.34 5.90
CA GLN A 90 -10.79 1.42 7.03
C GLN A 90 -9.56 0.53 7.19
N ASP A 91 -9.13 -0.12 6.10
CA ASP A 91 -7.88 -0.88 6.05
C ASP A 91 -6.68 -0.02 6.46
N THR A 92 -6.64 1.26 6.05
CA THR A 92 -5.58 2.18 6.49
C THR A 92 -5.58 2.38 8.00
N VAL A 93 -6.73 2.66 8.61
CA VAL A 93 -6.82 2.88 10.06
C VAL A 93 -6.39 1.62 10.83
N VAL A 94 -6.91 0.46 10.46
CA VAL A 94 -6.62 -0.80 11.15
C VAL A 94 -5.15 -1.21 10.95
N ALA A 95 -4.61 -1.07 9.73
CA ALA A 95 -3.21 -1.38 9.44
C ALA A 95 -2.26 -0.49 10.24
N LEU A 96 -2.49 0.83 10.26
CA LEU A 96 -1.66 1.76 11.03
C LEU A 96 -1.74 1.48 12.54
N GLN A 97 -2.92 1.14 13.05
CA GLN A 97 -3.08 0.72 14.44
C GLN A 97 -2.24 -0.53 14.73
N ALA A 98 -2.38 -1.59 13.92
CA ALA A 98 -1.64 -2.84 14.10
C ALA A 98 -0.11 -2.65 14.00
N LEU A 99 0.35 -1.92 12.99
CA LEU A 99 1.78 -1.60 12.78
C LEU A 99 2.35 -0.77 13.93
N SER A 100 1.58 0.18 14.46
CA SER A 100 2.00 1.00 15.60
C SER A 100 2.18 0.17 16.88
N GLN A 101 1.27 -0.79 17.12
CA GLN A 101 1.36 -1.71 18.26
C GLN A 101 2.55 -2.66 18.11
N TYR A 102 2.73 -3.26 16.93
CA TYR A 102 3.91 -4.10 16.63
C TYR A 102 5.23 -3.35 16.86
N LYS A 103 5.31 -2.07 16.49
CA LYS A 103 6.52 -1.25 16.66
C LYS A 103 6.95 -1.12 18.12
N THR A 104 6.04 -1.27 19.09
CA THR A 104 6.39 -1.22 20.52
C THR A 104 7.30 -2.38 20.95
N PHE A 105 7.22 -3.52 20.27
CA PHE A 105 8.05 -4.71 20.54
C PHE A 105 9.42 -4.65 19.87
N ASN A 106 9.54 -3.93 18.76
CA ASN A 106 10.77 -3.83 17.95
C ASN A 106 11.44 -2.45 18.06
N TYR A 107 11.04 -1.66 19.05
CA TYR A 107 11.62 -0.35 19.28
C TYR A 107 13.04 -0.50 19.88
N SER A 108 14.06 -0.25 19.06
CA SER A 108 15.42 -0.08 19.56
C SER A 108 15.71 1.40 19.86
N LYS A 109 16.34 1.65 21.02
CA LYS A 109 16.91 2.97 21.36
C LYS A 109 18.30 3.19 20.75
N ASP A 110 18.94 2.12 20.29
CA ASP A 110 20.26 2.19 19.69
C ASP A 110 20.15 2.92 18.34
N GLY A 111 21.13 3.78 18.08
CA GLY A 111 21.09 4.74 16.99
C GLY A 111 20.80 4.07 15.66
N ILE A 112 19.70 4.49 15.03
CA ILE A 112 19.50 4.26 13.60
C ILE A 112 20.58 5.10 12.92
N ASP A 113 21.52 4.43 12.25
CA ASP A 113 22.46 5.03 11.32
C ASP A 113 22.45 4.15 10.07
N THR A 114 21.58 4.49 9.12
CA THR A 114 21.43 3.76 7.88
C THR A 114 21.79 4.64 6.71
N ARG A 115 22.58 4.08 5.81
CA ARG A 115 22.99 4.73 4.56
C ARG A 115 22.42 3.95 3.39
N ALA A 116 21.87 4.67 2.41
CA ALA A 116 21.46 4.08 1.14
C ALA A 116 21.98 4.91 -0.02
N ILE A 117 22.67 4.26 -0.94
CA ILE A 117 23.26 4.88 -2.13
C ILE A 117 22.46 4.41 -3.33
N LEU A 118 21.78 5.35 -3.97
CA LEU A 118 20.99 5.13 -5.17
C LEU A 118 21.79 5.54 -6.40
N SER A 119 22.00 4.61 -7.32
CA SER A 119 22.74 4.82 -8.56
C SER A 119 21.98 4.30 -9.78
N SER A 120 22.38 4.80 -10.95
CA SER A 120 21.95 4.34 -12.28
C SER A 120 23.17 3.98 -13.12
N GLU A 121 22.94 3.50 -14.34
CA GLU A 121 24.02 3.27 -15.32
C GLU A 121 24.84 4.54 -15.66
N TYR A 122 24.30 5.74 -15.39
CA TYR A 122 24.96 7.03 -15.63
C TYR A 122 25.70 7.58 -14.40
N GLY A 123 25.67 6.86 -13.28
CA GLY A 123 26.36 7.22 -12.04
C GLY A 123 25.43 7.39 -10.84
N LEU A 124 25.99 8.01 -9.79
CA LEU A 124 25.31 8.26 -8.52
C LEU A 124 24.16 9.25 -8.70
N LEU A 125 22.97 8.88 -8.25
CA LEU A 125 21.80 9.75 -8.22
C LEU A 125 21.67 10.45 -6.87
N ARG A 126 21.58 9.67 -5.80
CA ARG A 126 21.35 10.20 -4.45
C ARG A 126 21.96 9.31 -3.39
N GLU A 127 22.45 9.95 -2.34
CA GLU A 127 22.76 9.31 -1.08
C GLU A 127 21.73 9.73 -0.03
N PHE A 128 21.14 8.73 0.62
CA PHE A 128 20.22 8.89 1.73
C PHE A 128 20.93 8.52 3.03
N HIS A 129 20.76 9.36 4.04
CA HIS A 129 21.22 9.10 5.39
C HIS A 129 20.03 9.19 6.33
N VAL A 130 19.77 8.08 7.02
CA VAL A 130 18.68 7.94 7.98
C VAL A 130 19.29 7.80 9.37
N ASP A 131 19.09 8.83 10.19
CA ASP A 131 19.47 8.87 11.58
C ASP A 131 18.23 8.82 12.49
N ARG A 132 18.45 8.86 13.81
CA ARG A 132 17.34 8.92 14.77
C ARG A 132 16.44 10.14 14.59
N ASN A 133 17.00 11.29 14.20
CA ASN A 133 16.28 12.56 14.10
C ASN A 133 15.39 12.63 12.85
N ASN A 134 15.79 11.96 11.78
CA ASN A 134 15.07 11.97 10.49
C ASN A 134 14.42 10.61 10.15
N SER A 135 14.46 9.62 11.05
CA SER A 135 13.85 8.29 10.87
C SER A 135 12.35 8.27 10.52
N LEU A 136 11.64 9.37 10.80
CA LEU A 136 10.22 9.54 10.45
C LEU A 136 10.01 10.44 9.22
N LEU A 137 11.07 11.05 8.70
CA LEU A 137 11.02 11.92 7.53
C LEU A 137 11.12 11.07 6.26
N LEU A 138 10.11 11.15 5.41
CA LEU A 138 10.18 10.59 4.07
C LEU A 138 11.19 11.39 3.23
N GLN A 139 12.19 10.70 2.68
CA GLN A 139 13.16 11.25 1.74
C GLN A 139 12.86 10.69 0.35
N CYS A 140 12.85 11.54 -0.67
CA CYS A 140 12.51 11.16 -2.05
C CYS A 140 13.55 11.71 -3.02
N GLU A 141 13.75 10.99 -4.13
CA GLU A 141 14.56 11.42 -5.27
C GLU A 141 13.76 11.19 -6.55
N ASP A 142 13.64 12.21 -7.38
CA ASP A 142 12.96 12.10 -8.67
C ASP A 142 13.89 11.44 -9.70
N LEU A 143 13.44 10.32 -10.27
CA LEU A 143 14.18 9.63 -11.31
C LEU A 143 13.92 10.32 -12.65
N LEU A 144 14.85 11.19 -13.06
CA LEU A 144 14.76 11.99 -14.29
C LEU A 144 14.79 11.16 -15.58
N GLN A 145 15.27 9.92 -15.49
CA GLN A 145 15.32 9.00 -16.61
C GLN A 145 14.12 8.06 -16.52
N GLY A 146 13.58 7.66 -17.67
CA GLY A 146 12.42 6.77 -17.74
C GLY A 146 12.69 5.39 -17.12
N PRO A 147 11.85 4.39 -17.43
CA PRO A 147 12.06 3.02 -16.98
C PRO A 147 13.50 2.57 -17.30
N GLY A 148 14.22 2.07 -16.30
CA GLY A 148 15.64 1.75 -16.39
C GLY A 148 16.12 0.95 -15.20
N ASN A 149 17.40 0.57 -15.23
CA ASN A 149 18.03 -0.19 -14.15
C ASN A 149 18.61 0.77 -13.11
N TYR A 150 18.13 0.61 -11.87
CA TYR A 150 18.60 1.36 -10.70
C TYR A 150 19.12 0.40 -9.65
N THR A 151 20.21 0.77 -9.00
CA THR A 151 20.83 -0.03 -7.94
C THR A 151 20.79 0.76 -6.64
N ALA A 152 20.33 0.11 -5.57
CA ALA A 152 20.34 0.66 -4.23
C ALA A 152 21.25 -0.19 -3.34
N GLU A 153 22.35 0.39 -2.88
CA GLU A 153 23.25 -0.22 -1.89
C GLU A 153 22.89 0.29 -0.50
N VAL A 154 22.52 -0.61 0.42
CA VAL A 154 21.96 -0.25 1.72
C VAL A 154 22.79 -0.85 2.85
N THR A 155 23.12 -0.03 3.84
CA THR A 155 23.73 -0.44 5.11
C THR A 155 22.73 -0.24 6.25
N GLY A 156 22.18 -1.32 6.80
CA GLY A 156 21.14 -1.27 7.82
C GLY A 156 19.77 -1.67 7.28
N CYS A 157 18.70 -1.21 7.93
CA CYS A 157 17.32 -1.54 7.57
C CYS A 157 16.53 -0.27 7.24
N ILE A 158 16.07 -0.16 6.00
CA ILE A 158 15.17 0.91 5.56
C ILE A 158 14.04 0.35 4.71
N PHE A 159 12.93 1.08 4.71
CA PHE A 159 11.85 0.90 3.74
C PHE A 159 12.11 1.79 2.53
N MET A 160 12.14 1.19 1.34
CA MET A 160 12.26 1.89 0.06
C MET A 160 11.07 1.57 -0.82
N GLN A 161 10.50 2.59 -1.47
CA GLN A 161 9.40 2.45 -2.40
C GLN A 161 9.69 3.24 -3.68
N ALA A 162 9.47 2.60 -4.83
CA ALA A 162 9.53 3.25 -6.14
C ALA A 162 8.10 3.47 -6.65
N VAL A 163 7.84 4.65 -7.21
CA VAL A 163 6.50 5.04 -7.69
C VAL A 163 6.62 5.49 -9.15
N LEU A 164 5.94 4.77 -10.04
CA LEU A 164 5.85 5.12 -11.46
C LEU A 164 4.41 5.54 -11.78
N THR A 165 4.24 6.74 -12.33
CA THR A 165 2.94 7.27 -12.76
C THR A 165 3.01 7.62 -14.24
N TYR A 166 2.09 7.08 -15.03
CA TYR A 166 1.98 7.33 -16.46
C TYR A 166 0.53 7.23 -16.91
N ASN A 167 0.21 7.86 -18.04
CA ASN A 167 -1.13 7.80 -18.62
C ASN A 167 -1.27 6.52 -19.45
N VAL A 168 -2.38 5.81 -19.27
CA VAL A 168 -2.77 4.66 -20.10
C VAL A 168 -4.05 4.98 -20.86
N PRO A 169 -4.25 4.43 -22.07
CA PRO A 169 -5.56 4.42 -22.70
C PRO A 169 -6.57 3.73 -21.78
N LEU A 170 -7.76 4.30 -21.66
CA LEU A 170 -8.85 3.67 -20.92
C LEU A 170 -9.33 2.44 -21.71
N GLU A 171 -9.04 1.25 -21.21
CA GLU A 171 -9.66 0.02 -21.71
C GLU A 171 -11.11 -0.05 -21.20
N GLN A 172 -12.05 -0.45 -22.05
CA GLN A 172 -13.42 -0.74 -21.63
C GLN A 172 -13.43 -2.04 -20.82
N GLU A 173 -13.15 -1.94 -19.53
CA GLU A 173 -13.38 -3.04 -18.59
C GLU A 173 -14.87 -3.15 -18.23
N GLU A 174 -15.31 -4.35 -17.85
CA GLU A 174 -16.60 -4.55 -17.20
C GLU A 174 -16.57 -3.88 -15.82
N ALA A 175 -16.99 -2.60 -15.76
CA ALA A 175 -17.10 -1.87 -14.52
C ALA A 175 -18.30 -2.40 -13.71
N PRO A 176 -18.16 -2.60 -12.38
CA PRO A 176 -19.25 -3.08 -11.52
C PRO A 176 -20.39 -2.05 -11.36
N PHE A 177 -20.14 -0.80 -11.75
CA PHE A 177 -21.11 0.28 -11.83
C PHE A 177 -20.82 1.13 -13.06
N ARG A 178 -21.85 1.75 -13.63
CA ARG A 178 -21.74 2.66 -14.77
C ARG A 178 -22.12 4.07 -14.33
N LEU A 179 -21.15 4.97 -14.42
CA LEU A 179 -21.36 6.41 -14.21
C LEU A 179 -21.65 7.08 -15.56
N GLU A 180 -22.87 7.58 -15.73
CA GLU A 180 -23.28 8.39 -16.87
C GLU A 180 -23.23 9.87 -16.47
N VAL A 181 -22.50 10.69 -17.24
CA VAL A 181 -22.33 12.12 -16.97
C VAL A 181 -22.80 12.91 -18.18
N HIS A 182 -23.72 13.85 -17.94
CA HIS A 182 -24.29 14.72 -18.97
C HIS A 182 -24.26 16.18 -18.49
N THR A 183 -24.10 17.12 -19.42
CA THR A 183 -24.28 18.56 -19.11
C THR A 183 -25.70 19.00 -19.41
N ILE A 184 -26.18 20.01 -18.68
CA ILE A 184 -27.46 20.66 -18.93
C ILE A 184 -27.18 22.17 -19.12
N PRO A 185 -27.37 22.73 -20.32
CA PRO A 185 -27.80 22.06 -21.56
C PRO A 185 -26.71 21.15 -22.14
N GLU A 186 -27.12 20.09 -22.87
CA GLU A 186 -26.18 19.14 -23.50
C GLU A 186 -25.33 19.78 -24.62
N THR A 187 -25.80 20.88 -25.19
CA THR A 187 -25.11 21.59 -26.27
C THR A 187 -24.90 23.05 -25.90
N CYS A 188 -23.77 23.61 -26.35
CA CYS A 188 -23.42 25.01 -26.14
C CYS A 188 -24.02 25.95 -27.21
N ILE A 189 -25.14 25.57 -27.85
CA ILE A 189 -25.68 26.27 -29.02
C ILE A 189 -26.85 27.18 -28.59
N GLY A 190 -26.60 28.49 -28.51
CA GLY A 190 -27.61 29.51 -28.22
C GLY A 190 -27.07 30.94 -28.36
N ASN A 191 -27.95 31.93 -28.56
CA ASN A 191 -27.57 33.34 -28.74
C ASN A 191 -26.86 33.97 -27.53
N ASN A 192 -26.97 33.36 -26.35
CA ASN A 192 -26.19 33.67 -25.17
C ASN A 192 -25.30 32.47 -24.87
N VAL A 193 -23.98 32.63 -25.04
CA VAL A 193 -22.99 31.62 -24.65
C VAL A 193 -23.15 31.39 -23.14
N HIS A 194 -23.73 30.25 -22.76
CA HIS A 194 -23.87 29.89 -21.36
C HIS A 194 -22.46 29.58 -20.79
N ILE A 195 -21.98 30.46 -19.91
CA ILE A 195 -20.69 30.29 -19.20
C ILE A 195 -20.85 29.32 -18.01
N THR A 196 -22.10 29.03 -17.62
CA THR A 196 -22.49 28.12 -16.55
C THR A 196 -23.42 27.04 -17.09
N PHE A 197 -23.15 25.78 -16.75
CA PHE A 197 -23.96 24.62 -17.05
C PHE A 197 -24.05 23.73 -15.82
N ASP A 198 -25.15 23.00 -15.69
CA ASP A 198 -25.29 22.00 -14.63
C ASP A 198 -24.71 20.66 -15.10
N ILE A 199 -24.14 19.90 -14.18
CA ILE A 199 -23.64 18.54 -14.44
C ILE A 199 -24.63 17.56 -13.81
N ALA A 200 -25.28 16.77 -14.65
CA ALA A 200 -26.13 15.66 -14.23
C ALA A 200 -25.31 14.36 -14.24
N MET A 201 -25.33 13.64 -13.12
CA MET A 201 -24.64 12.37 -12.95
C MET A 201 -25.66 11.28 -12.58
N ASN A 202 -25.59 10.12 -13.25
CA ASN A 202 -26.40 8.94 -12.95
C ASN A 202 -25.50 7.73 -12.73
N VAL A 203 -25.76 6.96 -11.67
CA VAL A 203 -25.02 5.75 -11.33
C VAL A 203 -25.97 4.55 -11.48
N ARG A 204 -25.61 3.59 -12.34
CA ARG A 204 -26.36 2.35 -12.56
C ARG A 204 -25.54 1.12 -12.21
#